data_AF-A0A6J6H9E0-F1
#
_entry.id   AF-A0A6J6H9E0-F1
#
_cell.length_a   1.000
_cell.length_b   1.000
_cell.length_c   1.000
_cell.angle_alpha   90.00
_cell.angle_beta   90.00
_cell.angle_gamma   90.00
#
_symmetry.space_group_name_H-M   'P 1'
#
loop_
_entity.id
_entity.type
_entity.pdbx_description
1 polymer ?
#
loop_
_entity_poly.entity_id
_entity_poly.type
_entity_poly.pdbx_seq_one_letter_code
_entity_poly.pdbx_strand_id
1 'polypeptide(L)'
;MKSWDNHKKKEKPERESVLDGVPLAMPSLALANKVIGKAEKLGVLEKGKSPIKVETDEELGALLLAIVSAARAHGIDPEMALRKATTDLMSDIRKFEILEASDAGVIGEEL
;
A
#
# COMPACT_ATOMS: atom_id res chain seq x y z
N MET A 1 17.04 8.42 2.78
CA MET A 1 16.21 8.92 1.65
C MET A 1 15.10 9.87 2.15
N LYS A 2 15.41 10.83 3.04
CA LYS A 2 14.44 11.80 3.61
C LYS A 2 14.21 13.05 2.73
N SER A 3 14.93 13.17 1.62
CA SER A 3 14.99 14.41 0.82
C SER A 3 13.77 14.60 -0.10
N TRP A 4 13.17 13.52 -0.61
CA TRP A 4 12.08 13.62 -1.60
C TRP A 4 10.74 14.04 -0.97
N ASP A 5 10.34 13.41 0.15
CA ASP A 5 9.06 13.74 0.79
C ASP A 5 9.10 15.08 1.53
N ASN A 6 10.27 15.49 2.05
CA ASN A 6 10.45 16.84 2.59
C ASN A 6 10.41 17.92 1.49
N HIS A 7 10.92 17.62 0.28
CA HIS A 7 10.76 18.52 -0.87
C HIS A 7 9.29 18.55 -1.34
N LYS A 8 8.58 17.42 -1.36
CA LYS A 8 7.16 17.37 -1.76
C LYS A 8 6.20 17.97 -0.73
N LYS A 9 6.46 17.84 0.58
CA LYS A 9 5.72 18.56 1.64
C LYS A 9 5.92 20.07 1.55
N LYS A 10 7.09 20.54 1.12
CA LYS A 10 7.35 21.97 0.86
C LYS A 10 6.64 22.51 -0.37
N GLU A 11 6.42 21.68 -1.40
CA GLU A 11 5.70 22.09 -2.63
C GLU A 11 4.17 21.94 -2.53
N LYS A 12 3.66 21.08 -1.63
CA LYS A 12 2.22 20.82 -1.42
C LYS A 12 1.90 20.64 0.06
N PRO A 13 1.74 21.74 0.82
CA PRO A 13 1.47 21.69 2.26
C PRO A 13 0.15 20.99 2.62
N GLU A 14 -0.77 20.82 1.67
CA GLU A 14 -2.05 20.12 1.85
C GLU A 14 -1.96 18.59 1.89
N ARG A 15 -0.76 17.99 1.77
CA ARG A 15 -0.61 16.53 1.85
C ARG A 15 -0.51 16.04 3.28
N GLU A 16 -1.57 15.38 3.72
CA GLU A 16 -1.71 14.78 5.05
C GLU A 16 -1.26 13.32 5.07
N SER A 17 -1.40 12.58 3.95
CA SER A 17 -1.05 11.15 3.86
C SER A 17 -0.11 10.84 2.70
N VAL A 18 0.73 9.81 2.87
CA VAL A 18 1.55 9.22 1.80
C VAL A 18 0.70 8.73 0.61
N LEU A 19 -0.58 8.46 0.88
CA LEU A 19 -1.58 7.94 -0.06
C LEU A 19 -2.24 9.04 -0.91
N ASP A 20 -2.08 10.33 -0.61
CA ASP A 20 -2.72 11.44 -1.35
C ASP A 20 -2.27 11.53 -2.82
N GLY A 21 -1.22 10.80 -3.20
CA GLY A 21 -0.76 10.66 -4.58
C GLY A 21 -1.21 9.39 -5.30
N VAL A 22 -2.15 8.64 -4.73
CA VAL A 22 -2.64 7.36 -5.27
C VAL A 22 -3.99 7.57 -5.97
N PRO A 23 -4.07 7.49 -7.31
CA PRO A 23 -5.33 7.63 -8.04
C PRO A 23 -6.25 6.45 -7.75
N LEU A 24 -7.43 6.73 -7.19
CA LEU A 24 -8.40 5.69 -6.84
C LEU A 24 -9.05 5.06 -8.08
N ALA A 25 -9.00 5.68 -9.25
CA ALA A 25 -9.58 5.09 -10.47
C ALA A 25 -8.71 3.98 -11.11
N MET A 26 -7.55 3.67 -10.53
CA MET A 26 -6.68 2.61 -11.05
C MET A 26 -7.31 1.22 -10.92
N PRO A 27 -7.06 0.30 -11.87
CA PRO A 27 -7.35 -1.12 -11.72
C PRO A 27 -6.71 -1.69 -10.45
N SER A 28 -7.37 -2.66 -9.83
CA SER A 28 -7.06 -3.15 -8.48
C SER A 28 -5.62 -3.66 -8.34
N LEU A 29 -5.10 -4.37 -9.33
CA LEU A 29 -3.73 -4.89 -9.32
C LEU A 29 -2.69 -3.76 -9.34
N ALA A 30 -2.90 -2.76 -10.19
CA ALA A 30 -2.03 -1.59 -10.27
C ALA A 30 -2.10 -0.74 -8.99
N LEU A 31 -3.30 -0.63 -8.41
CA LEU A 31 -3.51 0.06 -7.14
C LEU A 31 -2.78 -0.66 -6.01
N ALA A 32 -2.92 -1.98 -5.90
CA ALA A 32 -2.27 -2.80 -4.88
C ALA A 32 -0.75 -2.64 -4.93
N ASN A 33 -0.15 -2.77 -6.13
CA ASN A 33 1.28 -2.57 -6.33
C ASN A 33 1.75 -1.18 -5.85
N LYS A 34 0.99 -0.13 -6.17
CA LYS A 34 1.32 1.25 -5.77
C LYS A 34 1.19 1.45 -4.26
N VAL A 35 0.13 0.92 -3.64
CA VAL A 35 -0.13 1.04 -2.19
C VAL A 35 0.92 0.26 -1.39
N ILE A 36 1.26 -0.96 -1.78
CA ILE A 36 2.35 -1.74 -1.17
C ILE A 36 3.66 -0.96 -1.23
N GLY A 37 4.01 -0.40 -2.39
CA GLY A 37 5.21 0.44 -2.51
C GLY A 37 5.18 1.74 -1.69
N LYS A 38 4.01 2.21 -1.23
CA LYS A 38 3.90 3.29 -0.23
C LYS A 38 4.09 2.76 1.19
N ALA A 39 3.48 1.63 1.52
CA ALA A 39 3.63 0.98 2.83
C ALA A 39 5.09 0.61 3.12
N GLU A 40 5.81 0.05 2.13
CA GLU A 40 7.24 -0.26 2.25
C GLU A 40 8.10 0.98 2.53
N LYS A 41 7.76 2.12 1.92
CA LYS A 41 8.49 3.38 2.14
C LYS A 41 8.30 3.95 3.54
N LEU A 42 7.14 3.70 4.14
CA LEU A 42 6.84 4.07 5.53
C LEU A 42 7.38 3.05 6.54
N GLY A 43 7.85 1.88 6.10
CA GLY A 43 8.24 0.80 7.00
C GLY A 43 7.06 0.02 7.59
N VAL A 44 5.84 0.26 7.11
CA VAL A 44 4.64 -0.53 7.49
C VAL A 44 4.75 -1.97 7.01
N LEU A 45 5.34 -2.17 5.82
CA LEU A 45 5.65 -3.48 5.27
C LEU A 45 7.16 -3.61 5.07
N GLU A 46 7.69 -4.80 5.36
CA GLU A 46 9.07 -5.15 5.06
C GLU A 46 9.25 -5.38 3.56
N LYS A 47 10.13 -4.61 2.93
CA LYS A 47 10.38 -4.72 1.49
C LYS A 47 10.92 -6.09 1.12
N GLY A 48 10.34 -6.70 0.08
CA GLY A 48 10.81 -7.98 -0.47
C GLY A 48 10.47 -9.21 0.37
N LYS A 49 9.68 -9.05 1.44
CA LYS A 49 9.17 -10.18 2.22
C LYS A 49 7.82 -10.62 1.67
N SER A 50 7.81 -11.78 1.03
CA SER A 50 6.59 -12.41 0.51
C SER A 50 6.57 -13.88 0.92
N PRO A 51 5.40 -14.43 1.34
CA PRO A 51 5.26 -15.86 1.57
C PRO A 51 5.28 -16.68 0.27
N ILE A 52 5.09 -16.02 -0.88
CA ILE A 52 5.08 -16.63 -2.20
C ILE A 52 6.37 -16.23 -2.92
N LYS A 53 7.15 -17.22 -3.35
CA LYS A 53 8.32 -17.03 -4.20
C LYS A 53 7.88 -17.06 -5.66
N VAL A 54 8.25 -16.03 -6.41
CA VAL A 54 8.01 -15.90 -7.85
C VAL A 54 9.30 -15.37 -8.47
N GLU A 55 9.85 -16.07 -9.45
CA GLU A 55 11.15 -15.73 -10.05
C GLU A 55 11.01 -15.17 -11.47
N THR A 56 9.95 -15.52 -12.19
CA THR A 56 9.72 -15.06 -13.57
C THR A 56 8.31 -14.49 -13.79
N ASP A 57 8.16 -13.73 -14.87
CA ASP A 57 6.88 -13.16 -15.29
C ASP A 57 5.88 -14.25 -15.70
N GLU A 58 6.36 -15.37 -16.26
CA GLU A 58 5.53 -16.52 -16.62
C GLU A 58 4.93 -17.21 -15.39
N GLU A 59 5.75 -17.41 -14.34
CA GLU A 59 5.28 -17.96 -13.06
C GLU A 59 4.24 -17.05 -12.42
N LEU A 60 4.50 -15.73 -12.41
CA LEU A 60 3.57 -14.73 -11.90
C LEU A 60 2.25 -14.76 -12.67
N GLY A 61 2.32 -14.76 -14.00
CA GLY A 61 1.16 -14.77 -14.88
C GLY A 61 0.31 -16.02 -14.69
N ALA A 62 0.94 -17.19 -14.59
CA ALA A 62 0.24 -18.45 -14.33
C ALA A 62 -0.47 -18.45 -12.97
N LEU A 63 0.18 -17.95 -11.93
CA LEU A 63 -0.41 -17.85 -10.59
C LEU A 63 -1.61 -16.88 -10.56
N LEU A 64 -1.47 -15.69 -11.14
CA LEU A 64 -2.55 -14.71 -11.21
C LEU A 64 -3.76 -15.27 -11.98
N LEU A 65 -3.52 -15.96 -13.10
CA LEU A 65 -4.57 -16.59 -13.87
C LEU A 65 -5.27 -17.73 -13.10
N ALA A 66 -4.52 -18.54 -12.36
CA ALA A 66 -5.07 -19.58 -11.50
C ALA A 66 -5.97 -19.00 -10.39
N ILE A 67 -5.57 -17.90 -9.76
CA ILE A 67 -6.37 -17.19 -8.75
C ILE A 67 -7.68 -16.66 -9.36
N VAL A 68 -7.62 -16.04 -10.54
CA VAL A 68 -8.81 -15.57 -11.26
C VAL A 68 -9.74 -16.73 -11.61
N SER A 69 -9.20 -17.85 -12.09
CA SER A 69 -9.97 -19.06 -12.40
C SER A 69 -10.70 -19.60 -11.16
N ALA A 70 -9.98 -19.70 -10.03
CA ALA A 70 -10.56 -20.15 -8.76
C ALA A 70 -11.66 -19.19 -8.27
N ALA A 71 -11.43 -17.88 -8.31
CA ALA A 71 -12.43 -16.89 -7.93
C ALA A 71 -13.72 -17.05 -8.76
N ARG A 72 -13.59 -17.22 -10.08
CA ARG A 72 -14.74 -17.44 -10.98
C ARG A 72 -15.48 -18.73 -10.68
N ALA A 73 -14.78 -19.82 -10.37
CA ALA A 73 -15.41 -21.09 -9.99
C ALA A 73 -16.26 -20.98 -8.70
N HIS A 74 -15.96 -20.01 -7.84
CA HIS A 74 -16.69 -19.73 -6.60
C HIS A 74 -17.64 -18.52 -6.70
N GLY A 75 -17.84 -17.93 -7.89
CA GLY A 75 -18.70 -16.76 -8.06
C GLY A 75 -18.17 -15.48 -7.42
N ILE A 76 -16.85 -15.40 -7.17
CA ILE A 76 -16.17 -14.25 -6.59
C ILE A 76 -15.62 -13.37 -7.71
N ASP A 77 -15.83 -12.06 -7.61
CA ASP A 77 -15.17 -11.07 -8.48
C ASP A 77 -13.75 -10.78 -7.97
N PRO A 78 -12.69 -11.22 -8.67
CA PRO A 78 -11.31 -11.02 -8.22
C PRO A 78 -10.89 -9.54 -8.22
N GLU A 79 -11.42 -8.71 -9.13
CA GLU A 79 -11.11 -7.27 -9.17
C GLU A 79 -11.68 -6.58 -7.93
N MET A 80 -12.95 -6.86 -7.60
CA MET A 80 -13.58 -6.32 -6.40
C MET A 80 -12.94 -6.85 -5.12
N ALA A 81 -12.59 -8.14 -5.07
CA ALA A 81 -11.94 -8.74 -3.91
C ALA A 81 -10.57 -8.09 -3.63
N LEU A 82 -9.72 -7.94 -4.65
CA LEU A 82 -8.42 -7.27 -4.50
C LEU A 82 -8.59 -5.78 -4.18
N ARG A 83 -9.59 -5.12 -4.77
CA ARG A 83 -9.93 -3.72 -4.48
C ARG A 83 -10.25 -3.51 -3.00
N LYS A 84 -11.06 -4.40 -2.42
CA LYS A 84 -11.42 -4.35 -1.01
C LYS A 84 -10.20 -4.54 -0.12
N ALA A 85 -9.43 -5.61 -0.33
CA ALA A 85 -8.21 -5.88 0.43
C ALA A 85 -7.19 -4.73 0.36
N THR A 86 -7.06 -4.10 -0.81
CA THR A 86 -6.18 -2.93 -0.98
C THR A 86 -6.70 -1.71 -0.22
N THR A 87 -8.02 -1.52 -0.17
CA THR A 87 -8.63 -0.43 0.60
C THR A 87 -8.45 -0.62 2.10
N ASP A 88 -8.53 -1.85 2.59
CA ASP A 88 -8.26 -2.19 3.99
C ASP A 88 -6.79 -1.87 4.34
N LEU A 89 -5.84 -2.28 3.50
CA LEU A 89 -4.42 -1.91 3.66
C LEU A 89 -4.22 -0.38 3.68
N MET A 90 -4.91 0.35 2.80
CA MET A 90 -4.86 1.82 2.81
C MET A 90 -5.41 2.41 4.11
N SER A 91 -6.42 1.79 4.73
CA SER A 91 -6.90 2.21 6.05
C SER A 91 -5.86 1.96 7.14
N ASP A 92 -5.16 0.82 7.09
CA ASP A 92 -4.16 0.49 8.10
C ASP A 92 -2.92 1.39 8.00
N ILE A 93 -2.51 1.75 6.78
CA ILE A 93 -1.46 2.77 6.56
C ILE A 93 -1.86 4.10 7.21
N ARG A 94 -3.10 4.57 7.03
CA ARG A 94 -3.55 5.83 7.65
C ARG A 94 -3.58 5.76 9.16
N LYS A 95 -4.00 4.63 9.75
CA LYS A 95 -3.95 4.43 11.20
C LYS A 95 -2.51 4.50 11.71
N PHE A 96 -1.58 3.86 11.00
CA PHE A 96 -0.15 3.91 11.33
C PHE A 96 0.38 5.35 11.29
N GLU A 97 0.04 6.14 10.25
CA GLU A 97 0.44 7.55 10.14
C GLU A 97 -0.08 8.39 11.33
N ILE A 98 -1.30 8.12 11.81
CA ILE A 98 -1.87 8.80 12.98
C ILE A 98 -1.13 8.42 14.28
N LEU A 99 -0.86 7.13 14.49
CA LEU A 99 -0.17 6.64 15.68
C LEU A 99 1.27 7.17 15.77
N GLU A 100 2.01 7.16 14.66
CA GLU A 100 3.35 7.75 14.59
C GLU A 100 3.34 9.26 14.89
N ALA A 101 2.32 9.99 14.42
CA ALA A 101 2.18 11.40 14.70
C ALA A 101 1.86 11.69 16.18
N SER A 102 1.04 10.84 16.83
CA SER A 102 0.77 10.98 18.27
C SER A 102 1.98 10.64 19.12
N ASP A 103 2.75 9.60 18.77
CA ASP A 103 3.94 9.19 19.53
C ASP A 103 5.08 10.22 19.41
N ALA A 104 5.22 10.85 18.25
CA ALA A 104 6.17 11.96 18.06
C ALA A 104 5.80 13.21 18.89
N GLY A 105 4.54 13.37 19.29
CA GLY A 105 4.08 14.49 20.12
C GLY A 105 4.42 14.34 21.61
N VAL A 106 4.65 13.11 22.10
CA VAL A 106 4.91 12.83 23.53
C VAL A 106 6.35 13.13 23.94
N ILE A 107 7.31 13.15 23.00
CA ILE A 107 8.74 13.40 23.29
C ILE A 107 9.04 14.92 23.48
N GLY A 108 8.03 15.79 23.40
CA GLY A 108 8.19 17.25 23.45
C GLY A 108 8.06 17.93 24.83
N GLU A 109 7.67 17.21 25.88
CA GLU A 109 7.47 17.79 27.23
C GLU A 109 8.24 17.00 28.30
N GLU A 110 9.57 17.12 28.33
CA GLU A 110 10.33 16.96 29.57
C GLU A 110 11.56 17.89 29.48
N LEU A 111 11.45 19.03 30.17
CA LEU A 111 12.51 20.00 30.46
C LEU A 111 13.29 19.56 31.71
#